data_AF-L1NPE0-F1
#
_entry.id   AF-L1NPE0-F1
#
_cell.length_a   1.000
_cell.length_b   1.000
_cell.length_c   1.000
_cell.angle_alpha   90.00
_cell.angle_beta   90.00
_cell.angle_gamma   90.00
#
_symmetry.space_group_name_H-M   'P 1'
#
loop_
_entity.id
_entity.type
_entity.pdbx_description
1 polymer ?
#
loop_
_entity_poly.entity_id
_entity_poly.type
_entity_poly.pdbx_seq_one_letter_code
_entity_poly.pdbx_strand_id
1 'polypeptide(L)'
;YSILTDHLGTPYEAYDENGEKVWARELDLYGNAIAGDSSFIPFLYQGQYYDEEIGLAYNRFRYYNPETGAYISQDPIGLAGGNPTLYGYVGDNNTWIDVWGLDCDVAKTRKLAQTAKGANKLFECKTFANDLKTKMKKEGIVGEHIEIRNTNAPFVKSKKNDTIGTNYYHQGIKVEDTIFDNLNPNGIKYDDWLDDLEYHLNHSYNIQNLEILEW
;
A
#
# COMPACT_ATOMS: atom_id res chain seq x y z
N TYR A 1 -1.70 35.25 -9.19
CA TYR A 1 -0.80 35.23 -8.02
C TYR A 1 0.30 34.21 -8.25
N SER A 2 1.53 34.56 -7.89
CA SER A 2 2.68 33.65 -7.87
C SER A 2 2.84 33.12 -6.45
N ILE A 3 2.90 31.80 -6.28
CA ILE A 3 3.01 31.15 -4.97
C ILE A 3 4.44 30.66 -4.78
N LEU A 4 5.04 30.99 -3.64
CA LEU A 4 6.33 30.44 -3.22
C LEU A 4 6.10 29.31 -2.21
N THR A 5 6.87 28.24 -2.39
CA THR A 5 6.81 27.04 -1.56
C THR A 5 8.15 26.75 -0.93
N ASP A 6 8.13 26.10 0.23
CA ASP A 6 9.35 25.58 0.86
C ASP A 6 9.91 24.37 0.08
N HIS A 7 10.96 23.75 0.65
CA HIS A 7 11.60 22.56 0.08
C HIS A 7 10.71 21.31 0.04
N LEU A 8 9.64 21.26 0.84
CA LEU A 8 8.63 20.20 0.84
C LEU A 8 7.44 20.52 -0.08
N GLY A 9 7.42 21.70 -0.70
CA GLY A 9 6.31 22.15 -1.56
C GLY A 9 5.15 22.79 -0.79
N THR A 10 5.32 23.11 0.50
CA THR A 10 4.33 23.79 1.33
C THR A 10 4.28 25.28 0.98
N PRO A 11 3.12 25.85 0.62
CA PRO A 11 2.99 27.28 0.36
C PRO A 11 3.24 28.13 1.60
N TYR A 12 4.12 29.12 1.49
CA TYR A 12 4.44 30.05 2.60
C TYR A 12 4.29 31.53 2.23
N GLU A 13 4.33 31.89 0.94
CA GLU A 13 4.11 33.27 0.46
C GLU A 13 3.37 33.31 -0.88
N ALA A 14 2.66 34.42 -1.14
CA ALA A 14 2.09 34.72 -2.45
C ALA A 14 2.23 36.19 -2.83
N TYR A 15 2.43 36.41 -4.13
CA TYR A 15 2.67 37.72 -4.74
C TYR A 15 1.66 37.99 -5.86
N ASP A 16 1.28 39.25 -6.04
CA ASP A 16 0.42 39.69 -7.14
C ASP A 16 1.18 39.87 -8.46
N GLU A 17 0.51 40.40 -9.48
CA GLU A 17 1.10 40.66 -10.81
C GLU A 17 2.14 41.80 -10.82
N ASN A 18 2.12 42.68 -9.81
CA ASN A 18 3.07 43.77 -9.64
C ASN A 18 4.30 43.36 -8.82
N GLY A 19 4.31 42.14 -8.27
CA GLY A 19 5.37 41.64 -7.40
C GLY A 19 5.21 42.08 -5.94
N GLU A 20 4.03 42.57 -5.54
CA GLU A 20 3.73 42.91 -4.15
C GLU A 20 3.29 41.66 -3.37
N LYS A 21 3.77 41.52 -2.13
CA LYS A 21 3.41 40.39 -1.26
C LYS A 21 1.97 40.57 -0.77
N VAL A 22 1.09 39.64 -1.12
CA VAL A 22 -0.34 39.68 -0.76
C VAL A 22 -0.71 38.69 0.34
N TRP A 23 0.13 37.68 0.58
CA TRP A 23 -0.12 36.67 1.60
C TRP A 23 1.19 36.04 2.08
N ALA A 24 1.21 35.68 3.37
CA ALA A 24 2.28 34.89 3.96
C ALA A 24 1.73 34.07 5.14
N ARG A 25 2.29 32.89 5.36
CA ARG A 25 1.97 32.04 6.51
C ARG A 25 3.20 31.28 6.97
N GLU A 26 3.31 31.13 8.28
CA GLU A 26 4.28 30.25 8.92
C GLU A 26 3.52 29.09 9.58
N LEU A 27 3.95 27.86 9.28
CA LEU A 27 3.38 26.65 9.84
C LEU A 27 4.35 26.01 10.84
N ASP A 28 3.81 25.31 11.84
CA ASP A 28 4.58 24.40 12.66
C ASP A 28 4.90 23.07 11.93
N LEU A 29 5.53 22.14 12.66
CA LEU A 29 5.92 20.82 12.14
C LEU A 29 4.73 19.90 11.80
N TYR A 30 3.51 20.27 12.20
CA TYR A 30 2.28 19.50 11.97
C TYR A 30 1.28 20.27 11.11
N GLY A 31 1.64 21.45 10.60
CA GLY A 31 0.80 22.24 9.71
C GLY A 31 -0.17 23.19 10.40
N ASN A 32 -0.02 23.47 11.70
CA ASN A 32 -0.77 24.54 12.36
C ASN A 32 -0.17 25.90 12.00
N ALA A 33 -1.02 26.89 11.74
CA ALA A 33 -0.57 28.25 11.49
C ALA A 33 -0.04 28.90 12.79
N ILE A 34 1.26 29.22 12.82
CA ILE A 34 1.89 30.00 13.89
C ILE A 34 1.70 31.50 13.62
N ALA A 35 1.73 31.89 12.35
CA ALA A 35 1.49 33.26 11.89
C ALA A 35 0.83 33.27 10.51
N GLY A 36 0.02 34.29 10.24
CA GLY A 36 -0.74 34.40 9.00
C GLY A 36 -2.07 33.65 9.03
N ASP A 37 -2.82 33.74 7.94
CA ASP A 37 -4.15 33.15 7.79
C ASP A 37 -4.13 32.01 6.75
N SER A 38 -4.94 30.98 6.96
CA SER A 38 -5.06 29.82 6.04
C SER A 38 -6.20 29.94 5.04
N SER A 39 -7.05 30.98 5.13
CA SER A 39 -8.24 31.11 4.26
C SER A 39 -7.90 31.36 2.77
N PHE A 40 -6.84 32.11 2.48
CA PHE A 40 -6.49 32.50 1.10
C PHE A 40 -5.86 31.36 0.30
N ILE A 41 -4.90 30.65 0.90
CA ILE A 41 -4.23 29.48 0.31
C ILE A 41 -4.41 28.31 1.29
N PRO A 42 -5.52 27.55 1.18
CA PRO A 42 -5.90 26.51 2.13
C PRO A 42 -5.17 25.19 1.85
N PHE A 43 -3.87 25.23 1.55
CA PHE A 43 -3.06 24.04 1.31
C PHE A 43 -1.98 23.92 2.38
N LEU A 44 -1.84 22.74 2.98
CA LEU A 44 -0.75 22.45 3.94
C LEU A 44 0.38 21.72 3.20
N TYR A 45 0.74 20.52 3.66
CA TYR A 45 1.65 19.62 2.96
C TYR A 45 1.05 19.16 1.63
N GLN A 46 1.87 18.59 0.76
CA GLN A 46 1.45 18.17 -0.58
C GLN A 46 0.21 17.26 -0.54
N GLY A 47 -0.83 17.65 -1.28
CA GLY A 47 -2.09 16.90 -1.35
C GLY A 47 -3.11 17.21 -0.25
N GLN A 48 -2.75 18.04 0.74
CA GLN A 48 -3.63 18.39 1.86
C GLN A 48 -4.38 19.70 1.61
N TYR A 49 -5.71 19.64 1.70
CA TYR A 49 -6.59 20.82 1.71
C TYR A 49 -7.06 21.09 3.13
N TYR A 50 -6.71 22.24 3.69
CA TYR A 50 -7.13 22.65 5.03
C TYR A 50 -8.54 23.20 5.01
N ASP A 51 -9.42 22.57 5.79
CA ASP A 51 -10.78 23.03 6.03
C ASP A 51 -10.82 23.76 7.38
N GLU A 52 -10.91 25.08 7.32
CA GLU A 52 -10.95 25.96 8.50
C GLU A 52 -12.22 25.76 9.33
N GLU A 53 -13.35 25.36 8.73
CA GLU A 53 -14.61 25.19 9.45
C GLU A 53 -14.54 24.07 10.49
N ILE A 54 -13.76 23.04 10.18
CA ILE A 54 -13.61 21.84 11.02
C ILE A 54 -12.20 21.69 11.62
N GLY A 55 -11.25 22.53 11.22
CA GLY A 55 -9.87 22.50 11.70
C GLY A 55 -9.09 21.26 11.25
N LEU A 56 -9.48 20.63 10.16
CA LEU A 56 -8.88 19.39 9.65
C LEU A 56 -8.38 19.57 8.22
N ALA A 57 -7.34 18.84 7.86
CA ALA A 57 -6.84 18.80 6.50
C ALA A 57 -7.33 17.53 5.79
N TYR A 58 -8.11 17.70 4.73
CA TYR A 58 -8.51 16.62 3.85
C TYR A 58 -7.31 16.14 3.02
N ASN A 59 -7.00 14.85 3.14
CA ASN A 59 -5.99 14.16 2.36
C ASN A 59 -6.60 12.91 1.71
N ARG A 60 -7.37 13.13 0.63
CA ARG A 60 -8.03 12.10 -0.21
C ARG A 60 -8.87 11.07 0.54
N PHE A 61 -8.26 10.06 1.15
CA PHE A 61 -8.96 8.98 1.84
C PHE A 61 -9.10 9.22 3.34
N ARG A 62 -8.39 10.21 3.90
CA ARG A 62 -8.37 10.49 5.34
C ARG A 62 -8.38 11.98 5.65
N TYR A 63 -8.83 12.31 6.87
CA TYR A 63 -8.69 13.65 7.44
C TYR A 63 -7.53 13.65 8.43
N TYR A 64 -6.57 14.54 8.19
CA TYR A 64 -5.43 14.80 9.06
C TYR A 64 -5.77 15.92 10.03
N ASN A 65 -5.41 15.75 11.31
CA ASN A 65 -5.56 16.77 12.34
C ASN A 65 -4.19 17.40 12.63
N PRO A 66 -3.97 18.66 12.23
CA PRO A 66 -2.73 19.39 12.53
C PRO A 66 -2.45 19.54 14.03
N GLU A 67 -3.47 19.62 14.90
CA GLU A 67 -3.27 19.77 16.35
C GLU A 67 -2.63 18.53 16.98
N THR A 68 -3.02 17.34 16.52
CA THR A 68 -2.48 16.06 17.02
C THR A 68 -1.34 15.51 16.19
N GLY A 69 -1.14 16.03 14.98
CA GLY A 69 -0.16 15.54 14.03
C GLY A 69 -0.52 14.17 13.43
N ALA A 70 -1.80 13.78 13.44
CA ALA A 70 -2.25 12.44 13.07
C ALA A 70 -3.59 12.45 12.29
N TYR A 71 -3.84 11.39 11.54
CA TYR A 71 -5.16 11.12 10.97
C TYR A 71 -6.20 10.83 12.06
N ILE A 72 -7.43 11.32 11.87
CA ILE A 72 -8.53 11.07 12.82
C ILE A 72 -9.22 9.72 12.60
N SER A 73 -8.96 9.07 11.48
CA SER A 73 -9.45 7.74 11.14
C SER A 73 -8.27 6.77 11.01
N GLN A 74 -8.51 5.50 11.34
CA GLN A 74 -7.54 4.44 11.05
C GLN A 74 -7.25 4.39 9.55
N ASP A 75 -6.03 3.99 9.21
CA ASP A 75 -5.67 3.67 7.84
C ASP A 75 -6.66 2.65 7.26
N PRO A 76 -7.36 2.96 6.13
CA PRO A 76 -8.27 2.03 5.48
C PRO A 76 -7.62 0.70 5.10
N ILE A 77 -6.31 0.68 4.87
CA ILE A 77 -5.53 -0.55 4.60
C ILE A 77 -4.89 -1.14 5.86
N GLY A 78 -5.17 -0.56 7.04
CA GLY A 78 -4.73 -1.05 8.34
C GLY A 78 -3.21 -1.10 8.49
N LEU A 79 -2.70 -2.19 9.04
CA LEU A 79 -1.25 -2.40 9.23
C LEU A 79 -0.47 -2.53 7.92
N ALA A 80 -1.15 -2.64 6.78
CA ALA A 80 -0.51 -2.72 5.48
C ALA A 80 -0.04 -1.36 4.93
N GLY A 81 -0.35 -0.29 5.67
CA GLY A 81 0.17 1.05 5.51
C GLY A 81 1.67 1.20 5.77
N GLY A 82 2.46 0.14 6.00
CA GLY A 82 3.89 0.24 6.32
C GLY A 82 4.25 1.07 7.58
N ASN A 83 3.26 1.66 8.25
CA ASN A 83 3.39 2.55 9.38
C ASN A 83 2.88 1.81 10.63
N PRO A 84 3.71 1.60 11.67
CA PRO A 84 3.27 0.97 12.91
C PRO A 84 2.16 1.78 13.61
N THR A 85 2.00 3.06 13.23
CA THR A 85 0.96 3.95 13.75
C THR A 85 -0.20 3.99 12.76
N LEU A 86 -1.29 3.28 13.06
CA LEU A 86 -2.50 3.23 12.22
C LEU A 86 -3.16 4.59 11.95
N TYR A 87 -2.79 5.61 12.73
CA TYR A 87 -3.27 6.99 12.61
C TYR A 87 -2.15 7.95 12.17
N GLY A 88 -0.94 7.46 11.89
CA GLY A 88 0.20 8.32 11.56
C GLY A 88 0.15 8.83 10.11
N TYR A 89 0.68 10.03 9.87
CA TYR A 89 0.78 10.60 8.53
C TYR A 89 1.82 9.88 7.66
N VAL A 90 3.09 9.92 8.05
CA VAL A 90 4.21 9.15 7.46
C VAL A 90 5.22 8.77 8.55
N GLY A 91 6.16 7.87 8.23
CA GLY A 91 7.23 7.48 9.16
C GLY A 91 8.26 8.58 9.44
N ASP A 92 8.57 9.43 8.46
CA ASP A 92 9.43 10.61 8.60
C ASP A 92 8.96 11.76 7.70
N ASN A 93 8.41 12.81 8.30
CA ASN A 93 7.83 13.96 7.61
C ASN A 93 8.85 14.81 6.82
N ASN A 94 10.15 14.67 7.11
CA ASN A 94 11.18 15.43 6.38
C ASN A 94 11.57 14.78 5.06
N THR A 95 11.31 13.47 4.92
CA THR A 95 11.75 12.69 3.74
C THR A 95 10.59 12.02 3.00
N TRP A 96 9.41 11.89 3.61
CA TRP A 96 8.25 11.20 3.06
C TRP A 96 7.02 12.10 2.98
N ILE A 97 6.17 11.79 2.01
CA ILE A 97 4.90 12.47 1.75
C ILE A 97 3.86 11.40 1.44
N ASP A 98 2.67 11.49 2.06
CA ASP A 98 1.56 10.57 1.82
C ASP A 98 0.60 11.16 0.77
N VAL A 99 0.97 11.00 -0.50
CA VAL A 99 0.23 11.55 -1.67
C VAL A 99 -1.19 10.99 -1.80
N TRP A 100 -1.38 9.74 -1.39
CA TRP A 100 -2.67 9.07 -1.54
C TRP A 100 -3.50 9.13 -0.27
N GLY A 101 -2.89 9.31 0.90
CA GLY A 101 -3.55 9.02 2.17
C GLY A 101 -3.48 7.52 2.50
N LEU A 102 -2.53 6.77 1.94
CA LEU A 102 -2.33 5.31 2.02
C LEU A 102 -0.85 4.99 1.72
N ASP A 103 -0.13 4.25 2.57
CA ASP A 103 1.22 3.75 2.24
C ASP A 103 1.13 2.29 1.74
N CYS A 104 1.61 2.01 0.53
CA CYS A 104 1.17 0.84 -0.24
C CYS A 104 2.24 -0.28 -0.28
N ASP A 105 2.22 -1.17 0.71
CA ASP A 105 3.05 -2.37 0.74
C ASP A 105 2.82 -3.28 -0.48
N VAL A 106 1.60 -3.28 -1.04
CA VAL A 106 1.28 -3.98 -2.30
C VAL A 106 2.12 -3.47 -3.48
N ALA A 107 2.35 -2.15 -3.60
CA ALA A 107 3.11 -1.59 -4.71
C ALA A 107 4.61 -1.87 -4.59
N LYS A 108 5.16 -1.80 -3.36
CA LYS A 108 6.54 -2.21 -3.07
C LYS A 108 6.70 -3.70 -3.36
N THR A 109 5.79 -4.55 -2.87
CA THR A 109 5.80 -6.00 -3.11
C THR A 109 5.74 -6.35 -4.58
N ARG A 110 4.91 -5.66 -5.38
CA ARG A 110 4.84 -5.85 -6.84
C ARG A 110 6.19 -5.68 -7.53
N LYS A 111 6.97 -4.65 -7.16
CA LYS A 111 8.32 -4.44 -7.71
C LYS A 111 9.27 -5.57 -7.32
N LEU A 112 9.20 -6.05 -6.08
CA LEU A 112 10.01 -7.18 -5.59
C LEU A 112 9.63 -8.50 -6.28
N ALA A 113 8.34 -8.75 -6.46
CA ALA A 113 7.77 -9.95 -7.08
C ALA A 113 8.17 -10.07 -8.56
N GLN A 114 8.14 -8.98 -9.32
CA GLN A 114 8.61 -8.97 -10.72
C GLN A 114 10.07 -9.39 -10.90
N THR A 115 10.91 -9.16 -9.89
CA THR A 115 12.33 -9.53 -9.91
C THR A 115 12.62 -10.81 -9.11
N ALA A 116 11.61 -11.44 -8.51
CA ALA A 116 11.78 -12.63 -7.69
C ALA A 116 12.20 -13.84 -8.54
N LYS A 117 13.06 -14.70 -7.99
CA LYS A 117 13.46 -15.94 -8.65
C LYS A 117 12.23 -16.81 -8.90
N GLY A 118 12.10 -17.37 -10.10
CA GLY A 118 10.93 -18.20 -10.44
C GLY A 118 9.73 -17.41 -10.97
N ALA A 119 9.79 -16.07 -11.02
CA ALA A 119 8.75 -15.27 -11.66
C ALA A 119 8.59 -15.65 -13.14
N ASN A 120 7.34 -15.77 -13.58
CA ASN A 120 6.90 -16.21 -14.90
C ASN A 120 7.39 -17.61 -15.31
N LYS A 121 7.71 -18.49 -14.34
CA LYS A 121 8.12 -19.88 -14.61
C LYS A 121 7.14 -20.85 -13.98
N LEU A 122 6.64 -21.81 -14.77
CA LEU A 122 5.82 -22.91 -14.25
C LEU A 122 6.60 -23.77 -13.25
N PHE A 123 5.89 -24.35 -12.27
CA PHE A 123 6.43 -25.26 -11.25
C PHE A 123 7.48 -24.67 -10.29
N GLU A 124 7.67 -23.35 -10.30
CA GLU A 124 8.64 -22.63 -9.46
C GLU A 124 7.97 -21.84 -8.32
N CYS A 125 6.72 -22.15 -7.96
CA CYS A 125 5.94 -21.41 -6.96
C CYS A 125 6.64 -21.33 -5.59
N LYS A 126 7.27 -22.42 -5.15
CA LYS A 126 8.04 -22.46 -3.89
C LYS A 126 9.30 -21.61 -3.94
N THR A 127 10.04 -21.65 -5.05
CA THR A 127 11.23 -20.81 -5.25
C THR A 127 10.85 -19.34 -5.23
N PHE A 128 9.77 -18.99 -5.93
CA PHE A 128 9.19 -17.66 -5.97
C PHE A 128 8.76 -17.16 -4.59
N ALA A 129 7.94 -17.93 -3.89
CA ALA A 129 7.42 -17.53 -2.59
C ALA A 129 8.56 -17.30 -1.58
N ASN A 130 9.54 -18.19 -1.53
CA ASN A 130 10.69 -18.05 -0.62
C ASN A 130 11.59 -16.84 -0.96
N ASP A 131 11.88 -16.61 -2.24
CA ASP A 131 12.70 -15.47 -2.67
C ASP A 131 11.97 -14.14 -2.43
N LEU A 132 10.68 -14.06 -2.79
CA LEU A 132 9.84 -12.87 -2.55
C LEU A 132 9.74 -12.56 -1.06
N LYS A 133 9.45 -13.56 -0.23
CA LYS A 133 9.41 -13.45 1.22
C LYS A 133 10.73 -12.95 1.81
N THR A 134 11.86 -13.46 1.33
CA THR A 134 13.19 -12.99 1.75
C THR A 134 13.41 -11.53 1.40
N LYS A 135 12.97 -11.08 0.22
CA LYS A 135 13.04 -9.68 -0.19
C LYS A 135 12.12 -8.79 0.66
N MET A 136 10.88 -9.21 0.89
CA MET A 136 9.92 -8.49 1.72
C MET A 136 10.44 -8.30 3.15
N LYS A 137 11.02 -9.35 3.75
CA LYS A 137 11.65 -9.26 5.09
C LYS A 137 12.79 -8.23 5.15
N LYS A 138 13.54 -8.03 4.07
CA LYS A 138 14.61 -7.00 4.02
C LYS A 138 14.06 -5.59 3.96
N GLU A 139 12.90 -5.42 3.34
CA GLU A 139 12.19 -4.13 3.22
C GLU A 139 11.23 -3.88 4.39
N GLY A 140 11.15 -4.78 5.38
CA GLY A 140 10.25 -4.66 6.53
C GLY A 140 8.77 -4.94 6.23
N ILE A 141 8.46 -5.50 5.06
CA ILE A 141 7.09 -5.78 4.61
C ILE A 141 6.64 -7.15 5.16
N VAL A 142 5.41 -7.21 5.67
CA VAL A 142 4.78 -8.44 6.17
C VAL A 142 3.68 -8.90 5.20
N GLY A 143 3.54 -10.21 5.03
CA GLY A 143 2.48 -10.82 4.24
C GLY A 143 2.08 -12.18 4.80
N GLU A 144 1.11 -12.81 4.16
CA GLU A 144 0.65 -14.17 4.46
C GLU A 144 1.23 -15.12 3.40
N HIS A 145 1.99 -16.12 3.82
CA HIS A 145 2.46 -17.16 2.91
C HIS A 145 1.36 -18.22 2.79
N ILE A 146 0.69 -18.27 1.64
CA ILE A 146 -0.45 -19.16 1.41
C ILE A 146 -0.02 -20.36 0.58
N GLU A 147 -0.48 -21.54 0.98
CA GLU A 147 -0.38 -22.77 0.21
C GLU A 147 -1.79 -23.33 -0.04
N ILE A 148 -2.08 -23.63 -1.31
CA ILE A 148 -3.22 -24.50 -1.66
C ILE A 148 -2.66 -25.89 -1.94
N ARG A 149 -3.21 -26.87 -1.24
CA ARG A 149 -2.82 -28.28 -1.33
C ARG A 149 -3.97 -29.12 -1.86
N ASN A 150 -3.72 -29.84 -2.95
CA ASN A 150 -4.58 -30.89 -3.46
C ASN A 150 -4.33 -32.19 -2.67
N THR A 151 -5.41 -32.75 -2.10
CA THR A 151 -5.36 -33.96 -1.25
C THR A 151 -5.46 -35.25 -2.06
N ASN A 152 -6.02 -35.19 -3.27
CA ASN A 152 -6.39 -36.36 -4.05
C ASN A 152 -5.45 -36.65 -5.23
N ALA A 153 -4.75 -35.63 -5.73
CA ALA A 153 -3.85 -35.76 -6.88
C ALA A 153 -2.61 -34.88 -6.75
N PRO A 154 -1.47 -35.27 -7.34
CA PRO A 154 -0.24 -34.47 -7.32
C PRO A 154 -0.36 -33.17 -8.13
N PHE A 155 -1.42 -33.00 -8.90
CA PHE A 155 -1.58 -31.88 -9.81
C PHE A 155 -2.43 -30.77 -9.21
N VAL A 156 -1.91 -29.54 -9.25
CA VAL A 156 -2.71 -28.33 -9.01
C VAL A 156 -2.97 -27.67 -10.36
N LYS A 157 -4.23 -27.32 -10.60
CA LYS A 157 -4.67 -26.74 -11.87
C LYS A 157 -5.10 -25.30 -11.74
N SER A 158 -4.88 -24.54 -12.81
CA SER A 158 -5.37 -23.18 -13.04
C SER A 158 -6.21 -23.17 -14.30
N LYS A 159 -7.30 -22.41 -14.31
CA LYS A 159 -8.14 -22.20 -15.51
C LYS A 159 -7.33 -21.65 -16.68
N LYS A 160 -6.30 -20.84 -16.41
CA LYS A 160 -5.47 -20.19 -17.44
C LYS A 160 -4.37 -21.09 -17.99
N ASN A 161 -3.72 -21.89 -17.15
CA ASN A 161 -2.48 -22.60 -17.49
C ASN A 161 -2.59 -24.14 -17.42
N ASP A 162 -3.79 -24.68 -17.23
CA ASP A 162 -4.06 -26.09 -16.92
C ASP A 162 -3.22 -26.56 -15.73
N THR A 163 -2.10 -27.28 -15.89
CA THR A 163 -1.32 -27.81 -14.75
C THR A 163 -0.20 -26.84 -14.33
N ILE A 164 -0.28 -26.34 -13.10
CA ILE A 164 0.68 -25.36 -12.54
C ILE A 164 1.54 -25.92 -11.40
N GLY A 165 1.11 -27.03 -10.80
CA GLY A 165 1.83 -27.74 -9.74
C GLY A 165 1.82 -29.24 -10.01
N THR A 166 2.94 -29.92 -9.74
CA THR A 166 3.09 -31.38 -9.87
C THR A 166 3.42 -32.07 -8.55
N ASN A 167 3.47 -31.30 -7.45
CA ASN A 167 3.91 -31.74 -6.13
C ASN A 167 2.81 -31.55 -5.07
N TYR A 168 1.54 -31.72 -5.45
CA TYR A 168 0.34 -31.57 -4.59
C TYR A 168 0.02 -30.15 -4.14
N TYR A 169 0.88 -29.16 -4.34
CA TYR A 169 0.63 -27.80 -3.85
C TYR A 169 0.96 -26.71 -4.85
N HIS A 170 0.39 -25.52 -4.60
CA HIS A 170 0.75 -24.25 -5.21
C HIS A 170 0.81 -23.17 -4.13
N GLN A 171 1.80 -22.28 -4.22
CA GLN A 171 2.09 -21.29 -3.18
C GLN A 171 2.05 -19.87 -3.74
N GLY A 172 1.60 -18.93 -2.90
CA GLY A 172 1.64 -17.51 -3.16
C GLY A 172 1.90 -16.71 -1.87
N ILE A 173 2.31 -15.46 -2.03
CA ILE A 173 2.41 -14.50 -0.92
C ILE A 173 1.27 -13.50 -1.07
N LYS A 174 0.37 -13.47 -0.09
CA LYS A 174 -0.72 -12.49 -0.02
C LYS A 174 -0.28 -11.29 0.80
N VAL A 175 -0.51 -10.11 0.23
CA VAL A 175 -0.35 -8.82 0.88
C VAL A 175 -1.68 -8.11 0.70
N GLU A 176 -2.39 -7.88 1.80
CA GLU A 176 -3.76 -7.36 1.78
C GLU A 176 -4.73 -8.24 0.96
N ASP A 177 -5.39 -7.67 -0.05
CA ASP A 177 -6.31 -8.31 -0.98
C ASP A 177 -5.61 -8.85 -2.23
N THR A 178 -4.29 -8.65 -2.35
CA THR A 178 -3.51 -8.98 -3.53
C THR A 178 -2.59 -10.16 -3.23
N ILE A 179 -2.64 -11.19 -4.08
CA ILE A 179 -1.73 -12.33 -3.99
C ILE A 179 -0.74 -12.35 -5.15
N PHE A 180 0.51 -12.64 -4.82
CA PHE A 180 1.62 -12.77 -5.75
C PHE A 180 2.05 -14.23 -5.79
N ASP A 181 2.08 -14.81 -6.99
CA ASP A 181 2.67 -16.12 -7.23
C ASP A 181 3.62 -16.09 -8.43
N ASN A 182 4.24 -17.22 -8.73
CA ASN A 182 5.17 -17.35 -9.86
C ASN A 182 4.53 -17.06 -11.22
N LEU A 183 3.20 -17.13 -11.37
CA LEU A 183 2.51 -16.89 -12.65
C LEU A 183 1.85 -15.50 -12.71
N ASN A 184 1.67 -14.86 -11.56
CA ASN A 184 1.09 -13.54 -11.38
C ASN A 184 2.04 -12.65 -10.56
N PRO A 185 3.28 -12.39 -11.01
CA PRO A 185 4.21 -11.53 -10.27
C PRO A 185 3.79 -10.06 -10.22
N ASN A 186 2.83 -9.65 -11.07
CA ASN A 186 2.20 -8.34 -10.99
C ASN A 186 1.14 -8.24 -9.89
N GLY A 187 0.82 -9.35 -9.23
CA GLY A 187 -0.28 -9.47 -8.29
C GLY A 187 -1.61 -9.66 -9.01
N ILE A 188 -2.48 -10.43 -8.38
CA ILE A 188 -3.88 -10.65 -8.75
C ILE A 188 -4.71 -10.52 -7.47
N LYS A 189 -5.99 -10.14 -7.57
CA LYS A 189 -6.86 -10.16 -6.39
C LYS A 189 -6.95 -11.58 -5.83
N TYR A 190 -7.00 -11.69 -4.51
CA TYR A 190 -7.03 -12.96 -3.81
C TYR A 190 -8.23 -13.81 -4.22
N ASP A 191 -9.42 -13.22 -4.34
CA ASP A 191 -10.62 -13.93 -4.79
C ASP A 191 -10.48 -14.43 -6.24
N ASP A 192 -9.94 -13.60 -7.14
CA ASP A 192 -9.67 -13.98 -8.53
C ASP A 192 -8.64 -15.13 -8.61
N TRP A 193 -7.70 -15.21 -7.67
CA TRP A 193 -6.73 -16.29 -7.58
C TRP A 193 -7.36 -17.59 -7.08
N LEU A 194 -8.22 -17.53 -6.06
CA LEU A 194 -9.00 -18.69 -5.60
C LEU A 194 -9.90 -19.22 -6.72
N ASP A 195 -10.51 -18.33 -7.49
CA ASP A 195 -11.34 -18.67 -8.64
C ASP A 195 -10.54 -19.26 -9.80
N ASP A 196 -9.33 -18.77 -10.07
CA ASP A 196 -8.43 -19.34 -11.08
C ASP A 196 -8.03 -20.78 -10.72
N LEU A 197 -7.89 -21.07 -9.42
CA LEU A 197 -7.51 -22.39 -8.89
C LEU A 197 -8.71 -23.30 -8.60
N GLU A 198 -9.93 -22.85 -8.92
CA GLU A 198 -11.19 -23.54 -8.64
C GLU A 198 -11.35 -23.94 -7.17
N TYR A 199 -10.77 -23.14 -6.27
CA TYR A 199 -10.65 -23.50 -4.87
C TYR A 199 -12.01 -23.72 -4.21
N HIS A 200 -12.99 -22.82 -4.40
CA HIS A 200 -14.31 -22.95 -3.76
C HIS A 200 -15.04 -24.23 -4.12
N LEU A 201 -15.00 -24.63 -5.40
CA LEU A 201 -15.55 -25.91 -5.87
C LEU A 201 -14.79 -27.08 -5.25
N ASN A 202 -13.46 -27.10 -5.40
CA ASN A 202 -12.62 -28.20 -4.94
C ASN A 202 -12.63 -28.37 -3.41
N HIS A 203 -12.72 -27.28 -2.67
CA HIS A 203 -12.82 -27.29 -1.21
C HIS A 203 -14.15 -27.88 -0.74
N SER A 204 -15.27 -27.56 -1.41
CA SER A 204 -16.59 -28.14 -1.09
C SER A 204 -16.64 -29.67 -1.27
N TYR A 205 -15.77 -30.23 -2.11
CA TYR A 205 -15.59 -31.67 -2.32
C TYR A 205 -14.41 -32.27 -1.54
N ASN A 206 -13.79 -31.53 -0.62
CA ASN A 206 -12.60 -31.95 0.16
C ASN A 206 -11.39 -32.35 -0.72
N ILE A 207 -11.26 -31.77 -1.91
CA ILE A 207 -10.17 -32.02 -2.87
C ILE A 207 -8.99 -31.07 -2.62
N GLN A 208 -9.26 -29.87 -2.11
CA GLN A 208 -8.24 -28.86 -1.82
C GLN A 208 -8.41 -28.26 -0.43
N ASN A 209 -7.27 -28.04 0.23
CA ASN A 209 -7.15 -27.30 1.48
C ASN A 209 -6.28 -26.07 1.28
N LEU A 210 -6.55 -25.03 2.07
CA LEU A 210 -5.76 -23.82 2.11
C LEU A 210 -5.08 -23.72 3.47
N GLU A 211 -3.77 -23.52 3.46
CA GLU A 211 -2.94 -23.42 4.65
C GLU A 211 -2.16 -22.10 4.62
N ILE A 212 -2.09 -21.44 5.77
CA ILE A 212 -1.19 -20.29 5.98
C ILE A 212 0.09 -20.85 6.58
N LEU A 213 1.18 -20.77 5.81
CA LEU A 213 2.51 -21.20 6.22
C LEU A 213 3.17 -20.14 7.12
N GLU A 214 4.10 -20.59 7.97
CA GLU A 214 4.85 -19.68 8.84
C GLU A 214 5.59 -18.61 8.03
N TRP A 215 5.58 -17.37 8.54
CA TRP A 215 6.27 -16.21 7.96
C TRP A 215 7.73 -16.12 8.40
#